data_AF-A0A947JNW8-F1
#
_entry.id   AF-A0A947JNW8-F1
#
_cell.length_a   1.000
_cell.length_b   1.000
_cell.length_c   1.000
_cell.angle_alpha   90.00
_cell.angle_beta   90.00
_cell.angle_gamma   90.00
#
_symmetry.space_group_name_H-M   'P 1'
#
loop_
_entity.id
_entity.type
_entity.pdbx_description
1 polymer ?
#
loop_
_entity_poly.entity_id
_entity_poly.type
_entity_poly.pdbx_seq_one_letter_code
_entity_poly.pdbx_strand_id
1 'polypeptide(L)'
;MIVAATIVLYLLWINALPPLVSMFCGDRWNRPLDGGRVWRDQQPLFGPHKTIRGILASLLGGSIVAPLIGVAWWIGALASLLAMSGDLLSSFIKRRRTLKSGTEIVILDQLFESLFPALFLGQVLDLSWEQIAAIQILFITIAYWSSRFWHFIIYRPPLENYPRQVRSTVRLREWRACHTPLARWQALFNLTSVLSDLVFLTPLFKLTGLNEKGRTNALKIEVVKKTFCFPSLPDSFDQFRILLLTDLHLDGLDGLTDTLINHLQDIEVDLCLIGGDIRMQTYGPIAPCLRHLRRLLPHVRTQHGLLGVLGNHDCLEMAPDFEECGLIMLINESWPIERNGERIWIVGVDDPHFYKMADAEQAFRDVPAQAFSIFLAHSPETYKEAAQCNANLYLCGHTHGGQICLPGNIIQGPLLTNSRAPRFTASGNWQYQQMKGYTSRGAGSSSIPLRFNCPGEITLITLVKGEFKSPKIPLSE
;
A
#
# COMPACT_ATOMS: atom_id res chain seq x y z
N MET A 1 2.94 39.53 -21.64
CA MET A 1 2.47 38.13 -21.63
C MET A 1 3.44 37.20 -20.90
N ILE A 2 4.74 37.18 -21.25
CA ILE A 2 5.73 36.30 -20.59
C ILE A 2 5.82 36.57 -19.08
N VAL A 3 5.98 37.83 -18.65
CA VAL A 3 6.06 38.21 -17.22
C VAL A 3 4.82 37.76 -16.43
N ALA A 4 3.62 38.02 -16.94
CA ALA A 4 2.36 37.59 -16.33
C ALA A 4 2.27 36.06 -16.17
N ALA A 5 2.68 35.30 -17.19
CA ALA A 5 2.71 33.84 -17.12
C ALA A 5 3.71 33.35 -16.05
N THR A 6 4.90 33.95 -15.97
CA THR A 6 5.89 33.57 -14.95
C THR A 6 5.39 33.86 -13.54
N ILE A 7 4.69 34.98 -13.32
CA ILE A 7 4.07 35.29 -12.04
C ILE A 7 2.97 34.28 -11.70
N VAL A 8 2.13 33.91 -12.67
CA VAL A 8 1.09 32.88 -12.44
C VAL A 8 1.71 31.55 -12.04
N LEU A 9 2.79 31.11 -12.71
CA LEU A 9 3.51 29.88 -12.32
C LEU A 9 4.09 29.98 -10.91
N TYR A 10 4.64 31.14 -10.54
CA TYR A 10 5.12 31.40 -9.18
C TYR A 10 3.99 31.33 -8.14
N LEU A 11 2.84 31.96 -8.43
CA LEU A 11 1.67 31.92 -7.55
C LEU A 11 1.11 30.49 -7.40
N LEU A 12 1.06 29.73 -8.49
CA LEU A 12 0.65 28.32 -8.45
C LEU A 12 1.61 27.49 -7.59
N TRP A 13 2.92 27.71 -7.72
CA TRP A 13 3.94 27.04 -6.93
C TRP A 13 3.79 27.29 -5.42
N ILE A 14 3.72 28.56 -5.00
CA ILE A 14 3.66 28.91 -3.57
C ILE A 14 2.36 28.44 -2.89
N ASN A 15 1.25 28.36 -3.63
CA ASN A 15 -0.03 27.84 -3.14
C ASN A 15 -0.11 26.30 -3.18
N ALA A 16 0.65 25.63 -4.06
CA ALA A 16 0.76 24.18 -4.10
C ALA A 16 1.69 23.60 -3.01
N LEU A 17 2.65 24.38 -2.51
CA LEU A 17 3.62 23.90 -1.52
C LEU A 17 3.02 23.39 -0.20
N PRO A 18 2.09 24.10 0.48
CA PRO A 18 1.48 23.61 1.71
C PRO A 18 0.85 22.21 1.58
N PRO A 19 -0.03 21.91 0.60
CA PRO A 19 -0.58 20.58 0.45
C PRO A 19 0.48 19.54 0.01
N LEU A 20 1.43 19.90 -0.86
CA LEU A 20 2.51 18.99 -1.27
C LEU A 20 3.38 18.56 -0.09
N VAL A 21 3.86 19.49 0.73
CA VAL A 21 4.64 19.18 1.93
C VAL A 21 3.82 18.37 2.93
N SER A 22 2.52 18.62 3.02
CA SER A 22 1.63 17.80 3.85
C SER A 22 1.59 16.34 3.42
N MET A 23 1.66 16.04 2.13
CA MET A 23 1.74 14.66 1.65
C MET A 23 3.04 13.98 2.06
N PHE A 24 4.18 14.65 1.92
CA PHE A 24 5.48 14.05 2.25
C PHE A 24 5.70 13.89 3.75
N CYS A 25 5.29 14.87 4.55
CA CYS A 25 5.50 14.86 5.99
C CYS A 25 4.42 14.07 6.75
N GLY A 26 3.24 13.86 6.17
CA GLY A 26 2.09 13.26 6.85
C GLY A 26 1.70 14.08 8.09
N ASP A 27 1.54 13.39 9.22
CA ASP A 27 1.16 14.00 10.51
C ASP A 27 2.32 14.71 11.23
N ARG A 28 3.56 14.59 10.72
CA ARG A 28 4.73 15.22 11.34
C ARG A 28 4.71 16.73 11.15
N TRP A 29 4.88 17.48 12.24
CA TRP A 29 4.87 18.95 12.27
C TRP A 29 3.57 19.59 11.74
N ASN A 30 2.43 18.92 11.92
CA ASN A 30 1.12 19.39 11.45
C ASN A 30 0.41 20.41 12.39
N ARG A 31 1.16 21.12 13.25
CA ARG A 31 0.59 22.02 14.26
C ARG A 31 -0.30 23.11 13.59
N PRO A 32 -1.58 23.23 13.97
CA PRO A 32 -2.46 24.28 13.47
C PRO A 32 -1.93 25.67 13.84
N LEU A 33 -2.06 26.63 12.92
CA LEU A 33 -1.61 28.00 13.12
C LEU A 33 -2.38 28.71 14.24
N ASP A 34 -3.69 28.47 14.34
CA ASP A 34 -4.54 29.02 15.39
C ASP A 34 -4.39 28.30 16.73
N GLY A 35 -3.61 27.20 16.79
CA GLY A 35 -3.44 26.40 17.99
C GLY A 35 -4.74 25.81 18.53
N GLY A 36 -5.78 25.65 17.69
CA GLY A 36 -7.10 25.19 18.11
C GLY A 36 -7.99 26.27 18.75
N ARG A 37 -7.59 27.55 18.67
CA ARG A 37 -8.41 28.65 19.18
C ARG A 37 -9.69 28.83 18.36
N VAL A 38 -10.76 29.14 19.07
CA VAL A 38 -12.06 29.51 18.50
C VAL A 38 -12.25 31.02 18.54
N TRP A 39 -13.08 31.54 17.63
CA TRP A 39 -13.48 32.94 17.58
C TRP A 39 -14.72 33.19 18.45
N ARG A 40 -15.20 34.44 18.45
CA ARG A 40 -16.37 34.86 19.26
C ARG A 40 -17.64 34.08 18.96
N ASP A 41 -17.75 33.50 17.78
CA ASP A 41 -18.87 32.68 17.33
C ASP A 41 -18.69 31.18 17.64
N GLN A 42 -17.71 30.82 18.47
CA GLN A 42 -17.33 29.44 18.83
C GLN A 42 -16.87 28.57 17.65
N GLN A 43 -16.73 29.14 16.46
CA GLN A 43 -16.13 28.47 15.32
C GLN A 43 -14.61 28.61 15.36
N PRO A 44 -13.83 27.65 14.83
CA PRO A 44 -12.37 27.78 14.72
C PRO A 44 -11.96 29.10 14.06
N LEU A 45 -10.80 29.65 14.45
CA LEU A 45 -10.29 30.88 13.83
C LEU A 45 -10.00 30.67 12.34
N PHE A 46 -9.18 29.67 12.01
CA PHE A 46 -8.85 29.27 10.64
C PHE A 46 -9.22 27.80 10.38
N GLY A 47 -8.99 26.94 11.38
CA GLY A 47 -9.23 25.50 11.31
C GLY A 47 -7.94 24.67 11.14
N PRO A 48 -8.04 23.34 11.35
CA PRO A 48 -6.88 22.48 11.56
C PRO A 48 -5.99 22.28 10.31
N HIS A 49 -6.48 22.58 9.11
CA HIS A 49 -5.69 22.41 7.87
C HIS A 49 -4.73 23.57 7.60
N LYS A 50 -4.86 24.69 8.32
CA LYS A 50 -3.94 25.83 8.20
C LYS A 50 -2.81 25.65 9.20
N THR A 51 -1.66 25.15 8.74
CA THR A 51 -0.56 24.70 9.60
C THR A 51 0.66 25.62 9.51
N ILE A 52 1.44 25.68 10.60
CA ILE A 52 2.71 26.43 10.64
C ILE A 52 3.66 25.92 9.55
N ARG A 53 3.78 24.60 9.41
CA ARG A 53 4.59 23.93 8.38
C ARG A 53 4.19 24.38 6.97
N GLY A 54 2.89 24.47 6.68
CA GLY A 54 2.40 24.89 5.38
C GLY A 54 2.87 26.30 5.02
N ILE A 55 2.74 27.25 5.94
CA ILE A 55 3.19 28.63 5.75
C ILE A 55 4.71 28.70 5.56
N LEU A 56 5.48 28.02 6.41
CA LEU A 56 6.93 27.98 6.29
C LEU A 56 7.39 27.38 4.96
N ALA A 57 6.72 26.32 4.49
CA ALA A 57 7.01 25.72 3.19
C ALA A 57 6.80 26.72 2.04
N SER A 58 5.68 27.43 2.04
CA SER A 58 5.37 28.45 1.02
C SER A 58 6.37 29.61 1.03
N LEU A 59 6.74 30.09 2.22
CA LEU A 59 7.76 31.15 2.38
C LEU A 59 9.13 30.73 1.85
N LEU A 60 9.62 29.56 2.27
CA LEU A 60 10.92 29.04 1.85
C LEU A 60 10.94 28.78 0.33
N GLY A 61 9.94 28.04 -0.17
CA GLY A 61 9.88 27.71 -1.59
C GLY A 61 9.65 28.91 -2.49
N GLY A 62 8.90 29.91 -2.03
CA GLY A 62 8.76 31.18 -2.74
C GLY A 62 10.03 32.03 -2.72
N SER A 63 10.79 32.02 -1.63
CA SER A 63 12.08 32.73 -1.55
C SER A 63 13.12 32.14 -2.51
N ILE A 64 13.15 30.81 -2.64
CA ILE A 64 14.08 30.08 -3.51
C ILE A 64 13.76 30.31 -5.00
N VAL A 65 12.47 30.34 -5.36
CA VAL A 65 12.03 30.43 -6.76
C VAL A 65 11.92 31.88 -7.26
N ALA A 66 11.81 32.85 -6.37
CA ALA A 66 11.67 34.27 -6.72
C ALA A 66 12.71 34.84 -7.70
N PRO A 67 14.01 34.47 -7.65
CA PRO A 67 14.97 34.91 -8.66
C PRO A 67 14.60 34.50 -10.09
N LEU A 68 13.85 33.38 -10.28
CA LEU A 68 13.40 32.93 -11.60
C LEU A 68 12.33 33.85 -12.21
N ILE A 69 11.64 34.67 -11.39
CA ILE A 69 10.69 35.68 -11.86
C ILE A 69 11.31 37.08 -11.91
N GLY A 70 12.63 37.19 -11.73
CA GLY A 70 13.37 38.44 -11.80
C GLY A 70 13.30 39.31 -10.54
N VAL A 71 12.88 38.76 -9.39
CA VAL A 71 12.81 39.50 -8.12
C VAL A 71 13.75 38.91 -7.06
N ALA A 72 14.15 39.75 -6.09
CA ALA A 72 14.97 39.29 -4.98
C ALA A 72 14.24 38.27 -4.11
N TRP A 73 14.99 37.38 -3.44
CA TRP A 73 14.44 36.30 -2.60
C TRP A 73 13.48 36.82 -1.52
N TRP A 74 13.75 37.99 -0.93
CA TRP A 74 12.92 38.58 0.13
C TRP A 74 11.59 39.15 -0.41
N ILE A 75 11.57 39.62 -1.67
CA ILE A 75 10.34 40.01 -2.38
C ILE A 75 9.48 38.77 -2.58
N GLY A 76 10.10 37.65 -2.94
CA GLY A 76 9.47 36.34 -2.96
C GLY A 76 8.86 35.94 -1.62
N ALA A 77 9.65 36.02 -0.55
CA ALA A 77 9.16 35.71 0.80
C ALA A 77 7.92 36.53 1.16
N LEU A 78 7.92 37.83 0.84
CA LEU A 78 6.79 38.72 1.13
C LEU A 78 5.57 38.39 0.25
N ALA A 79 5.77 38.09 -1.04
CA ALA A 79 4.69 37.64 -1.92
C ALA A 79 4.07 36.32 -1.41
N SER A 80 4.88 35.36 -0.97
CA SER A 80 4.40 34.13 -0.31
C SER A 80 3.60 34.42 0.95
N LEU A 81 4.06 35.35 1.80
CA LEU A 81 3.34 35.73 3.00
C LEU A 81 1.96 36.33 2.67
N LEU A 82 1.88 37.16 1.63
CA LEU A 82 0.64 37.76 1.16
C LEU A 82 -0.33 36.71 0.60
N ALA A 83 0.18 35.75 -0.18
CA ALA A 83 -0.62 34.63 -0.67
C ALA A 83 -1.21 33.80 0.50
N MET A 84 -0.37 33.43 1.47
CA MET A 84 -0.81 32.70 2.67
C MET A 84 -1.78 33.51 3.52
N SER A 85 -1.62 34.84 3.58
CA SER A 85 -2.57 35.72 4.27
C SER A 85 -3.93 35.74 3.55
N GLY A 86 -3.94 35.71 2.22
CA GLY A 86 -5.14 35.55 1.41
C GLY A 86 -5.87 34.23 1.70
N ASP A 87 -5.14 33.12 1.72
CA ASP A 87 -5.69 31.80 2.07
C ASP A 87 -6.27 31.76 3.50
N LEU A 88 -5.59 32.39 4.47
CA LEU A 88 -6.08 32.53 5.84
C LEU A 88 -7.35 33.39 5.91
N LEU A 89 -7.44 34.46 5.13
CA LEU A 89 -8.63 35.30 5.05
C LEU A 89 -9.82 34.51 4.48
N SER A 90 -9.63 33.77 3.38
CA SER A 90 -10.65 32.89 2.82
C SER A 90 -11.10 31.84 3.84
N SER A 91 -10.15 31.24 4.56
CA SER A 91 -10.42 30.26 5.62
C SER A 91 -11.22 30.87 6.78
N PHE A 92 -10.84 32.07 7.23
CA PHE A 92 -11.57 32.81 8.26
C PHE A 92 -13.02 33.09 7.83
N ILE A 93 -13.23 33.61 6.61
CA ILE A 93 -14.57 33.87 6.05
C ILE A 93 -15.40 32.58 6.02
N LYS A 94 -14.81 31.46 5.58
CA LYS A 94 -15.48 30.15 5.56
C LYS A 94 -15.90 29.67 6.95
N ARG A 95 -15.08 29.90 7.99
CA ARG A 95 -15.44 29.56 9.37
C ARG A 95 -16.59 30.41 9.91
N ARG A 96 -16.65 31.71 9.57
CA ARG A 96 -17.79 32.58 9.94
C ARG A 96 -19.10 32.18 9.27
N ARG A 97 -19.04 31.41 8.18
CA ARG A 97 -20.19 30.81 7.50
C ARG A 97 -20.46 29.36 7.93
N THR A 98 -19.81 28.88 8.99
CA THR A 98 -20.00 27.53 9.56
C THR A 98 -19.65 26.41 8.58
N LEU A 99 -18.82 26.69 7.57
CA LEU A 99 -18.37 25.67 6.62
C LEU A 99 -17.26 24.84 7.25
N LYS A 100 -17.20 23.54 6.93
CA LYS A 100 -16.17 22.62 7.46
C LYS A 100 -14.79 22.94 6.89
N SER A 101 -13.75 22.66 7.68
CA SER A 101 -12.36 22.81 7.23
C SER A 101 -12.12 21.93 5.99
N GLY A 102 -11.44 22.48 4.99
CA GLY A 102 -11.23 21.79 3.70
C GLY A 102 -12.33 21.99 2.67
N THR A 103 -13.47 22.60 3.01
CA THR A 103 -14.45 23.02 1.99
C THR A 103 -13.84 24.07 1.07
N GLU A 104 -13.84 23.78 -0.24
CA GLU A 104 -13.44 24.72 -1.28
C GLU A 104 -14.63 25.59 -1.69
N ILE A 105 -14.44 26.90 -1.73
CA ILE A 105 -15.37 27.84 -2.38
C ILE A 105 -14.66 28.39 -3.60
N VAL A 106 -15.14 27.95 -4.76
CA VAL A 106 -14.66 28.39 -6.07
C VAL A 106 -14.69 29.92 -6.13
N ILE A 107 -13.62 30.51 -6.66
CA ILE A 107 -13.35 31.96 -6.73
C ILE A 107 -12.93 32.55 -5.39
N LEU A 108 -13.65 32.32 -4.29
CA LEU A 108 -13.31 32.96 -3.00
C LEU A 108 -11.89 32.59 -2.55
N ASP A 109 -11.57 31.29 -2.59
CA ASP A 109 -10.27 30.79 -2.15
C ASP A 109 -9.16 31.33 -3.07
N GLN A 110 -9.32 31.15 -4.38
CA GLN A 110 -8.31 31.53 -5.37
C GLN A 110 -8.12 33.05 -5.51
N LEU A 111 -9.16 33.85 -5.25
CA LEU A 111 -9.13 35.30 -5.44
C LEU A 111 -8.08 35.95 -4.53
N PHE A 112 -8.14 35.73 -3.22
CA PHE A 112 -7.25 36.40 -2.28
C PHE A 112 -5.83 35.83 -2.30
N GLU A 113 -5.69 34.53 -2.58
CA GLU A 113 -4.39 33.85 -2.75
C GLU A 113 -3.54 34.45 -3.87
N SER A 114 -4.18 35.03 -4.88
CA SER A 114 -3.51 35.62 -6.04
C SER A 114 -3.54 37.14 -6.05
N LEU A 115 -4.62 37.77 -5.57
CA LEU A 115 -4.80 39.22 -5.66
C LEU A 115 -3.76 39.98 -4.84
N PHE A 116 -3.58 39.59 -3.57
CA PHE A 116 -2.64 40.29 -2.67
C PHE A 116 -1.20 40.24 -3.19
N PRO A 117 -0.63 39.07 -3.54
CA PRO A 117 0.71 39.04 -4.10
C PRO A 117 0.78 39.66 -5.51
N ALA A 118 -0.25 39.56 -6.34
CA ALA A 118 -0.25 40.18 -7.68
C ALA A 118 -0.24 41.72 -7.61
N LEU A 119 -0.97 42.33 -6.68
CA LEU A 119 -0.93 43.78 -6.46
C LEU A 119 0.45 44.22 -5.97
N PHE A 120 1.04 43.49 -5.03
CA PHE A 120 2.37 43.77 -4.50
C PHE A 120 3.47 43.62 -5.57
N LEU A 121 3.50 42.48 -6.28
CA LEU A 121 4.43 42.25 -7.39
C LEU A 121 4.19 43.23 -8.53
N GLY A 122 2.94 43.66 -8.73
CA GLY A 122 2.57 44.69 -9.70
C GLY A 122 3.27 46.02 -9.44
N GLN A 123 3.42 46.42 -8.18
CA GLN A 123 4.17 47.62 -7.81
C GLN A 123 5.68 47.45 -7.96
N VAL A 124 6.20 46.24 -7.71
CA VAL A 124 7.64 45.95 -7.78
C VAL A 124 8.13 45.81 -9.22
N LEU A 125 7.29 45.26 -10.10
CA LEU A 125 7.62 44.92 -11.49
C LEU A 125 6.96 45.87 -12.51
N ASP A 126 6.38 46.99 -12.05
CA ASP A 126 5.67 47.98 -12.88
C ASP A 126 4.62 47.36 -13.82
N LEU A 127 3.76 46.49 -13.28
CA LEU A 127 2.72 45.82 -14.07
C LEU A 127 1.50 46.74 -14.28
N SER A 128 0.92 46.67 -15.48
CA SER A 128 -0.34 47.37 -15.77
C SER A 128 -1.53 46.67 -15.11
N TRP A 129 -2.64 47.40 -14.91
CA TRP A 129 -3.89 46.82 -14.40
C TRP A 129 -4.43 45.68 -15.27
N GLU A 130 -4.23 45.76 -16.58
CA GLU A 130 -4.59 44.68 -17.52
C GLU A 130 -3.77 43.41 -17.26
N GLN A 131 -2.47 43.56 -16.96
CA GLN A 131 -1.61 42.43 -16.63
C GLN A 131 -2.00 41.81 -15.29
N ILE A 132 -2.32 42.61 -14.28
CA ILE A 132 -2.81 42.13 -12.98
C ILE A 132 -4.14 41.39 -13.15
N ALA A 133 -5.08 41.93 -13.93
CA ALA A 133 -6.34 41.25 -14.24
C ALA A 133 -6.12 39.93 -14.98
N ALA A 134 -5.20 39.89 -15.96
CA ALA A 134 -4.84 38.68 -16.67
C ALA A 134 -4.23 37.61 -15.74
N ILE A 135 -3.34 38.02 -14.81
CA ILE A 135 -2.77 37.12 -13.78
C ILE A 135 -3.89 36.52 -12.93
N GLN A 136 -4.85 37.33 -12.47
CA GLN A 136 -5.98 36.86 -11.67
C GLN A 136 -6.83 35.83 -12.42
N ILE A 137 -7.26 36.15 -13.64
CA ILE A 137 -8.11 35.26 -14.44
C ILE A 137 -7.40 33.94 -14.71
N LEU A 138 -6.12 34.00 -15.12
CA LEU A 138 -5.35 32.81 -15.44
C LEU A 138 -5.08 31.95 -14.21
N PHE A 139 -4.67 32.56 -13.09
CA PHE A 139 -4.44 31.84 -11.83
C PHE A 139 -5.72 31.16 -11.35
N ILE A 140 -6.84 31.87 -11.24
CA ILE A 140 -8.11 31.31 -10.77
C ILE A 140 -8.55 30.14 -11.64
N THR A 141 -8.43 30.28 -12.97
CA THR A 141 -8.81 29.23 -13.91
C THR A 141 -7.93 27.98 -13.75
N ILE A 142 -6.61 28.14 -13.73
CA ILE A 142 -5.69 27.00 -13.59
C ILE A 142 -5.84 26.36 -12.22
N ALA A 143 -5.85 27.15 -11.14
CA ALA A 143 -6.01 26.67 -9.77
C ALA A 143 -7.32 25.90 -9.58
N TYR A 144 -8.43 26.35 -10.18
CA TYR A 144 -9.71 25.64 -10.17
C TYR A 144 -9.59 24.25 -10.83
N TRP A 145 -9.11 24.19 -12.07
CA TRP A 145 -8.98 22.91 -12.79
C TRP A 145 -7.97 21.97 -12.12
N SER A 146 -6.86 22.51 -11.60
CA SER A 146 -5.88 21.75 -10.83
C SER A 146 -6.47 21.21 -9.52
N SER A 147 -7.26 22.01 -8.78
CA SER A 147 -7.94 21.53 -7.56
C SER A 147 -8.93 20.40 -7.87
N ARG A 148 -9.72 20.55 -8.94
CA ARG A 148 -10.68 19.51 -9.38
C ARG A 148 -9.98 18.22 -9.79
N PHE A 149 -8.90 18.32 -10.56
CA PHE A 149 -8.08 17.16 -10.94
C PHE A 149 -7.45 16.49 -9.71
N TRP A 150 -6.94 17.29 -8.77
CA TRP A 150 -6.37 16.79 -7.52
C TRP A 150 -7.42 16.07 -6.67
N HIS A 151 -8.62 16.64 -6.55
CA HIS A 151 -9.73 16.03 -5.84
C HIS A 151 -10.19 14.72 -6.49
N PHE A 152 -10.21 14.66 -7.82
CA PHE A 152 -10.51 13.44 -8.57
C PHE A 152 -9.52 12.31 -8.25
N ILE A 153 -8.22 12.61 -8.14
CA ILE A 153 -7.19 11.60 -7.84
C ILE A 153 -7.19 11.19 -6.36
N ILE A 154 -7.36 12.14 -5.44
CA ILE A 154 -7.07 11.92 -4.01
C ILE A 154 -8.30 11.65 -3.17
N TYR A 155 -9.46 12.21 -3.50
CA TYR A 155 -10.65 12.14 -2.63
C TYR A 155 -11.76 11.27 -3.20
N ARG A 156 -11.62 10.75 -4.43
CA ARG A 156 -12.56 9.78 -4.98
C ARG A 156 -12.38 8.43 -4.25
N PRO A 157 -13.46 7.83 -3.72
CA PRO A 157 -13.40 6.45 -3.26
C PRO A 157 -13.18 5.50 -4.47
N PRO A 158 -12.38 4.45 -4.31
CA PRO A 158 -11.90 3.55 -5.36
C PRO A 158 -13.01 2.58 -5.75
N LEU A 159 -13.89 2.26 -4.79
CA LEU A 159 -15.05 1.39 -4.91
C LEU A 159 -16.23 2.10 -4.24
N GLU A 160 -17.43 1.85 -4.74
CA GLU A 160 -18.65 2.60 -4.39
C GLU A 160 -19.10 2.43 -2.93
N ASN A 161 -18.48 1.50 -2.18
CA ASN A 161 -18.71 1.29 -0.75
C ASN A 161 -17.40 1.04 0.04
N TYR A 162 -16.27 1.63 -0.39
CA TYR A 162 -15.02 1.41 0.33
C TYR A 162 -15.14 1.96 1.77
N PRO A 163 -15.04 1.10 2.81
CA PRO A 163 -15.53 1.41 4.15
C PRO A 163 -14.69 2.47 4.89
N ARG A 164 -13.56 2.92 4.31
CA ARG A 164 -12.61 3.82 4.98
C ARG A 164 -12.18 5.03 4.17
N GLN A 165 -11.87 6.09 4.92
CA GLN A 165 -11.14 7.22 4.41
C GLN A 165 -9.67 6.84 4.19
N VAL A 166 -9.22 7.00 2.95
CA VAL A 166 -7.85 6.67 2.58
C VAL A 166 -7.03 7.95 2.50
N ARG A 167 -5.84 7.92 3.11
CA ARG A 167 -4.92 9.05 3.08
C ARG A 167 -4.57 9.37 1.63
N SER A 168 -4.44 10.66 1.31
CA SER A 168 -4.10 11.13 -0.05
C SER A 168 -2.84 10.48 -0.63
N THR A 169 -1.85 10.19 0.22
CA THR A 169 -0.62 9.50 -0.17
C THR A 169 -0.82 8.03 -0.51
N VAL A 170 -1.77 7.36 0.12
CA VAL A 170 -2.15 5.98 -0.23
C VAL A 170 -2.92 5.99 -1.54
N ARG A 171 -3.89 6.91 -1.71
CA ARG A 171 -4.62 7.07 -2.98
C ARG A 171 -3.72 7.33 -4.16
N LEU A 172 -2.72 8.20 -4.00
CA LEU A 172 -1.75 8.45 -5.06
C LEU A 172 -0.97 7.17 -5.41
N ARG A 173 -0.65 6.32 -4.43
CA ARG A 173 0.06 5.06 -4.67
C ARG A 173 -0.84 4.04 -5.39
N GLU A 174 -2.08 3.88 -4.97
CA GLU A 174 -3.06 3.01 -5.65
C GLU A 174 -3.32 3.47 -7.07
N TRP A 175 -3.61 4.76 -7.27
CA TRP A 175 -3.84 5.35 -8.59
C TRP A 175 -2.66 5.08 -9.52
N ARG A 176 -1.43 5.28 -9.02
CA ARG A 176 -0.21 4.96 -9.77
C ARG A 176 -0.04 3.47 -10.05
N ALA A 177 -0.46 2.58 -9.14
CA ALA A 177 -0.34 1.13 -9.30
C ALA A 177 -1.37 0.55 -10.29
N CYS A 178 -2.59 1.10 -10.33
CA CYS A 178 -3.66 0.58 -11.19
C CYS A 178 -3.73 1.27 -12.57
N HIS A 179 -3.29 2.53 -12.70
CA HIS A 179 -3.41 3.26 -13.97
C HIS A 179 -2.25 2.99 -14.94
N THR A 180 -2.50 2.09 -15.89
CA THR A 180 -1.57 1.61 -16.94
C THR A 180 -0.79 2.70 -17.68
N PRO A 181 -1.35 3.89 -18.03
CA PRO A 181 -0.58 4.92 -18.74
C PRO A 181 0.59 5.51 -17.93
N LEU A 182 0.49 5.50 -16.59
CA LEU A 182 1.53 6.03 -15.69
C LEU A 182 2.68 5.05 -15.47
N ALA A 183 2.48 3.76 -15.80
CA ALA A 183 3.48 2.71 -15.72
C ALA A 183 4.80 3.08 -16.40
N ARG A 184 4.71 3.78 -17.55
CA ARG A 184 5.88 4.19 -18.35
C ARG A 184 6.78 5.20 -17.62
N TRP A 185 6.21 5.99 -16.72
CA TRP A 185 6.92 7.02 -15.96
C TRP A 185 7.35 6.54 -14.57
N GLN A 186 6.81 5.42 -14.08
CA GLN A 186 7.12 4.89 -12.75
C GLN A 186 8.57 4.43 -12.57
N ALA A 187 9.22 3.95 -13.64
CA ALA A 187 10.64 3.60 -13.60
C ALA A 187 11.54 4.79 -13.18
N LEU A 188 11.11 6.04 -13.44
CA LEU A 188 11.82 7.25 -13.03
C LEU A 188 11.67 7.55 -11.53
N PHE A 189 10.66 6.99 -10.86
CA PHE A 189 10.35 7.29 -9.46
C PHE A 189 10.79 6.17 -8.50
N ASN A 190 11.05 4.96 -8.99
CA ASN A 190 11.61 3.83 -8.24
C ASN A 190 13.06 3.54 -8.70
N LEU A 191 13.88 4.58 -8.79
CA LEU A 191 15.26 4.51 -9.26
C LEU A 191 16.08 3.45 -8.52
N THR A 192 15.91 3.28 -7.20
CA THR A 192 16.74 2.35 -6.41
C THR A 192 16.54 0.89 -6.78
N SER A 193 15.29 0.43 -6.95
CA SER A 193 15.02 -0.97 -7.33
C SER A 193 15.32 -1.21 -8.82
N VAL A 194 15.01 -0.24 -9.67
CA VAL A 194 15.35 -0.30 -11.11
C VAL A 194 16.87 -0.35 -11.31
N LEU A 195 17.62 0.46 -10.58
CA LEU A 195 19.09 0.45 -10.64
C LEU A 195 19.66 -0.84 -10.05
N SER A 196 19.19 -1.33 -8.89
CA SER A 196 19.71 -2.59 -8.33
C SER A 196 19.45 -3.77 -9.27
N ASP A 197 18.24 -3.87 -9.81
CA ASP A 197 17.81 -5.06 -10.54
C ASP A 197 18.32 -5.06 -11.98
N LEU A 198 18.22 -3.93 -12.69
CA LEU A 198 18.62 -3.84 -14.10
C LEU A 198 20.10 -3.51 -14.31
N VAL A 199 20.74 -2.74 -13.41
CA VAL A 199 22.13 -2.28 -13.62
C VAL A 199 23.13 -3.20 -12.91
N PHE A 200 22.78 -3.80 -11.77
CA PHE A 200 23.72 -4.62 -11.01
C PHE A 200 23.39 -6.10 -11.04
N LEU A 201 22.22 -6.52 -10.54
CA LEU A 201 21.90 -7.94 -10.33
C LEU A 201 21.69 -8.70 -11.65
N THR A 202 20.85 -8.19 -12.55
CA THR A 202 20.57 -8.88 -13.82
C THR A 202 21.83 -9.02 -14.69
N PRO A 203 22.64 -7.98 -14.91
CA PRO A 203 23.90 -8.11 -15.65
C PRO A 203 24.88 -9.06 -14.96
N LEU A 204 25.02 -8.99 -13.64
CA LEU A 204 25.86 -9.90 -12.87
C LEU A 204 25.49 -11.36 -13.12
N PHE A 205 24.21 -11.72 -12.93
CA PHE A 205 23.75 -13.11 -13.12
C PHE A 205 23.85 -13.58 -14.58
N LYS A 206 23.68 -12.67 -15.56
CA LYS A 206 23.89 -12.98 -16.97
C LYS A 206 25.36 -13.24 -17.28
N LEU A 207 26.27 -12.37 -16.83
CA LEU A 207 27.70 -12.50 -17.05
C LEU A 207 28.30 -13.72 -16.35
N THR A 208 27.78 -14.10 -15.19
CA THR A 208 28.23 -15.30 -14.46
C THR A 208 27.59 -16.59 -14.97
N GLY A 209 26.72 -16.54 -15.98
CA GLY A 209 25.98 -17.72 -16.50
C GLY A 209 24.98 -18.32 -15.51
N LEU A 210 24.64 -17.60 -14.44
CA LEU A 210 23.76 -18.08 -13.38
C LEU A 210 22.28 -17.76 -13.64
N ASN A 211 21.97 -16.89 -14.61
CA ASN A 211 20.60 -16.49 -14.93
C ASN A 211 19.69 -17.70 -15.24
N GLU A 212 20.06 -18.55 -16.19
CA GLU A 212 19.23 -19.71 -16.57
C GLU A 212 19.09 -20.72 -15.42
N LYS A 213 20.16 -20.93 -14.65
CA LYS A 213 20.11 -21.77 -13.45
C LYS A 213 19.14 -21.20 -12.42
N GLY A 214 19.17 -19.89 -12.18
CA GLY A 214 18.27 -19.20 -11.25
C GLY A 214 16.81 -19.25 -11.69
N ARG A 215 16.53 -19.09 -12.99
CA ARG A 215 15.18 -19.23 -13.58
C ARG A 215 14.67 -20.65 -13.46
N THR A 216 15.51 -21.63 -13.79
CA THR A 216 15.18 -23.06 -13.65
C THR A 216 14.91 -23.43 -12.19
N ASN A 217 15.70 -22.90 -11.26
CA ASN A 217 15.46 -23.07 -9.83
C ASN A 217 14.18 -22.38 -9.35
N ALA A 218 13.81 -21.24 -9.93
CA ALA A 218 12.56 -20.57 -9.60
C ALA A 218 11.33 -21.38 -10.03
N LEU A 219 11.46 -22.23 -11.05
CA LEU A 219 10.43 -23.20 -11.45
C LEU A 219 10.45 -24.49 -10.63
N LYS A 220 11.42 -24.69 -9.71
CA LYS A 220 11.41 -25.84 -8.78
C LYS A 220 10.60 -25.46 -7.55
N ILE A 221 9.30 -25.76 -7.61
CA ILE A 221 8.37 -25.54 -6.51
C ILE A 221 8.29 -26.78 -5.63
N GLU A 222 8.31 -26.57 -4.31
CA GLU A 222 8.14 -27.62 -3.32
C GLU A 222 6.72 -27.63 -2.75
N VAL A 223 6.16 -28.82 -2.54
CA VAL A 223 4.94 -28.99 -1.75
C VAL A 223 5.34 -29.17 -0.28
N VAL A 224 5.23 -28.11 0.50
CA VAL A 224 5.61 -28.12 1.92
C VAL A 224 4.40 -28.51 2.78
N LYS A 225 4.55 -29.53 3.62
CA LYS A 225 3.51 -29.98 4.53
C LYS A 225 3.75 -29.43 5.94
N LYS A 226 2.72 -28.85 6.55
CA LYS A 226 2.77 -28.28 7.91
C LYS A 226 1.60 -28.76 8.74
N THR A 227 1.87 -29.06 10.00
CA THR A 227 0.84 -29.47 10.96
C THR A 227 0.83 -28.51 12.13
N PHE A 228 -0.33 -27.94 12.45
CA PHE A 228 -0.51 -27.07 13.61
C PHE A 228 -1.56 -27.68 14.54
N CYS A 229 -1.13 -28.05 15.75
CA CYS A 229 -2.00 -28.59 16.78
C CYS A 229 -2.56 -27.46 17.66
N PHE A 230 -3.86 -27.45 17.92
CA PHE A 230 -4.48 -26.49 18.83
C PHE A 230 -5.51 -27.16 19.75
N PRO A 231 -5.42 -26.98 21.07
CA PRO A 231 -6.46 -27.41 22.00
C PRO A 231 -7.79 -26.69 21.77
N SER A 232 -7.75 -25.43 21.29
CA SER A 232 -8.92 -24.59 21.04
C SER A 232 -9.59 -24.82 19.67
N LEU A 233 -9.03 -25.66 18.79
CA LEU A 233 -9.68 -26.00 17.52
C LEU A 233 -11.01 -26.71 17.79
N PRO A 234 -12.12 -26.44 17.09
CA PRO A 234 -13.34 -27.23 17.25
C PRO A 234 -13.15 -28.66 16.72
N ASP A 235 -13.88 -29.63 17.26
CA ASP A 235 -13.63 -31.06 17.00
C ASP A 235 -13.94 -31.43 15.54
N SER A 236 -14.91 -30.79 14.91
CA SER A 236 -15.26 -31.00 13.50
C SER A 236 -14.15 -30.56 12.53
N PHE A 237 -13.19 -29.77 13.00
CA PHE A 237 -12.05 -29.27 12.23
C PHE A 237 -10.76 -30.03 12.50
N ASP A 238 -10.81 -31.14 13.24
CA ASP A 238 -9.66 -32.05 13.30
C ASP A 238 -9.31 -32.56 11.90
N GLN A 239 -8.02 -32.60 11.58
CA GLN A 239 -7.46 -32.93 10.28
C GLN A 239 -7.90 -31.99 9.14
N PHE A 240 -8.37 -30.77 9.44
CA PHE A 240 -8.76 -29.79 8.42
C PHE A 240 -7.55 -29.34 7.59
N ARG A 241 -7.66 -29.43 6.26
CA ARG A 241 -6.58 -29.22 5.30
C ARG A 241 -6.75 -27.88 4.58
N ILE A 242 -5.73 -27.04 4.68
CA ILE A 242 -5.68 -25.73 4.05
C ILE A 242 -4.52 -25.72 3.04
N LEU A 243 -4.80 -25.32 1.81
CA LEU A 243 -3.75 -24.97 0.85
C LEU A 243 -3.47 -23.47 0.96
N LEU A 244 -2.22 -23.10 1.23
CA LEU A 244 -1.76 -21.72 1.17
C LEU A 244 -0.95 -21.49 -0.10
N LEU A 245 -1.44 -20.59 -0.95
CA LEU A 245 -0.79 -20.11 -2.17
C LEU A 245 -0.51 -18.62 -1.99
N THR A 246 0.73 -18.17 -2.02
CA THR A 246 1.07 -16.75 -1.82
C THR A 246 2.25 -16.36 -2.69
N ASP A 247 2.38 -15.06 -2.97
CA ASP A 247 3.44 -14.50 -3.79
C ASP A 247 3.52 -15.21 -5.13
N LEU A 248 2.38 -15.33 -5.81
CA LEU A 248 2.25 -16.12 -7.02
C LEU A 248 2.99 -15.47 -8.19
N HIS A 249 2.96 -14.13 -8.29
CA HIS A 249 3.62 -13.36 -9.35
C HIS A 249 3.47 -14.02 -10.73
N LEU A 250 2.23 -14.36 -11.10
CA LEU A 250 1.93 -15.33 -12.16
C LEU A 250 2.41 -14.92 -13.55
N ASP A 251 2.60 -13.62 -13.77
CA ASP A 251 3.12 -13.01 -14.99
C ASP A 251 4.63 -12.67 -14.92
N GLY A 252 5.34 -13.17 -13.89
CA GLY A 252 6.77 -12.92 -13.68
C GLY A 252 7.72 -13.95 -14.32
N LEU A 253 7.26 -15.19 -14.55
CA LEU A 253 8.08 -16.25 -15.12
C LEU A 253 7.26 -17.24 -15.93
N ASP A 254 7.61 -17.40 -17.21
CA ASP A 254 7.01 -18.40 -18.09
C ASP A 254 7.18 -19.82 -17.52
N GLY A 255 6.12 -20.63 -17.64
CA GLY A 255 6.07 -22.00 -17.12
C GLY A 255 5.68 -22.13 -15.64
N LEU A 256 5.68 -21.03 -14.86
CA LEU A 256 5.31 -21.08 -13.44
C LEU A 256 3.88 -21.60 -13.23
N THR A 257 2.92 -21.08 -14.00
CA THR A 257 1.52 -21.52 -13.90
C THR A 257 1.37 -23.01 -14.19
N ASP A 258 2.08 -23.52 -15.19
CA ASP A 258 1.99 -24.93 -15.58
C ASP A 258 2.61 -25.83 -14.50
N THR A 259 3.75 -25.42 -13.93
CA THR A 259 4.36 -26.07 -12.76
C THR A 259 3.40 -26.13 -11.58
N LEU A 260 2.73 -25.02 -11.25
CA LEU A 260 1.77 -24.97 -10.15
C LEU A 260 0.58 -25.90 -10.42
N ILE A 261 0.00 -25.86 -11.63
CA ILE A 261 -1.09 -26.76 -12.02
C ILE A 261 -0.69 -28.22 -11.82
N ASN A 262 0.52 -28.62 -12.24
CA ASN A 262 1.00 -30.00 -12.09
C ASN A 262 1.07 -30.43 -10.62
N HIS A 263 1.44 -29.54 -9.69
CA HIS A 263 1.43 -29.86 -8.26
C HIS A 263 0.03 -29.92 -7.66
N LEU A 264 -0.95 -29.21 -8.22
CA LEU A 264 -2.30 -29.11 -7.68
C LEU A 264 -3.21 -30.27 -8.09
N GLN A 265 -2.93 -30.96 -9.19
CA GLN A 265 -3.80 -32.02 -9.74
C GLN A 265 -4.15 -33.14 -8.73
N ASP A 266 -3.21 -33.47 -7.83
CA ASP A 266 -3.35 -34.56 -6.85
C ASP A 266 -3.66 -34.06 -5.43
N ILE A 267 -3.98 -32.77 -5.26
CA ILE A 267 -4.19 -32.15 -3.95
C ILE A 267 -5.66 -31.77 -3.78
N GLU A 268 -6.36 -32.55 -2.94
CA GLU A 268 -7.66 -32.15 -2.39
C GLU A 268 -7.47 -31.48 -1.03
N VAL A 269 -8.13 -30.35 -0.81
CA VAL A 269 -8.11 -29.62 0.46
C VAL A 269 -9.51 -29.19 0.87
N ASP A 270 -9.69 -28.86 2.15
CA ASP A 270 -10.96 -28.34 2.62
C ASP A 270 -11.11 -26.86 2.22
N LEU A 271 -10.02 -26.09 2.27
CA LEU A 271 -9.97 -24.65 2.02
C LEU A 271 -8.69 -24.27 1.26
N CYS A 272 -8.76 -23.28 0.37
CA CYS A 272 -7.58 -22.67 -0.23
C CYS A 272 -7.52 -21.17 0.10
N LEU A 273 -6.36 -20.73 0.58
CA LEU A 273 -6.06 -19.35 0.93
C LEU A 273 -5.03 -18.78 -0.04
N ILE A 274 -5.36 -17.63 -0.64
CA ILE A 274 -4.46 -16.84 -1.49
C ILE A 274 -3.88 -15.68 -0.66
N GLY A 275 -2.59 -15.72 -0.38
CA GLY A 275 -1.91 -14.75 0.48
C GLY A 275 -1.52 -13.43 -0.20
N GLY A 276 -2.03 -13.13 -1.40
CA GLY A 276 -1.70 -11.92 -2.15
C GLY A 276 -0.42 -12.03 -3.00
N ASP A 277 -0.06 -10.92 -3.63
CA ASP A 277 0.97 -10.78 -4.67
C ASP A 277 0.72 -11.72 -5.85
N ILE A 278 -0.43 -11.56 -6.48
CA ILE A 278 -0.79 -12.34 -7.66
C ILE A 278 -0.08 -11.79 -8.91
N ARG A 279 0.01 -10.46 -9.03
CA ARG A 279 0.69 -9.75 -10.12
C ARG A 279 2.18 -9.51 -9.79
N MET A 280 3.06 -9.69 -10.78
CA MET A 280 4.51 -9.49 -10.64
C MET A 280 4.91 -8.03 -10.44
N GLN A 281 4.34 -7.12 -11.22
CA GLN A 281 4.70 -5.71 -11.14
C GLN A 281 3.79 -4.99 -10.16
N THR A 282 4.33 -4.01 -9.42
CA THR A 282 3.52 -3.13 -8.55
C THR A 282 2.67 -2.14 -9.38
N TYR A 283 2.83 -2.13 -10.69
CA TYR A 283 2.12 -1.27 -11.61
C TYR A 283 1.97 -1.87 -13.00
N GLY A 284 1.09 -1.29 -13.82
CA GLY A 284 0.89 -1.71 -15.21
C GLY A 284 -0.27 -2.69 -15.40
N PRO A 285 -0.37 -3.31 -16.58
CA PRO A 285 -1.56 -4.06 -16.98
C PRO A 285 -1.76 -5.31 -16.11
N ILE A 286 -2.99 -5.52 -15.64
CA ILE A 286 -3.38 -6.70 -14.86
C ILE A 286 -3.71 -7.92 -15.75
N ALA A 287 -4.09 -7.67 -17.02
CA ALA A 287 -4.60 -8.70 -17.91
C ALA A 287 -3.70 -9.95 -18.08
N PRO A 288 -2.35 -9.84 -18.14
CA PRO A 288 -1.48 -11.02 -18.17
C PRO A 288 -1.66 -11.90 -16.93
N CYS A 289 -1.54 -11.32 -15.74
CA CYS A 289 -1.75 -12.00 -14.47
C CYS A 289 -3.12 -12.68 -14.40
N LEU A 290 -4.21 -11.99 -14.76
CA LEU A 290 -5.56 -12.57 -14.76
C LEU A 290 -5.71 -13.78 -15.68
N ARG A 291 -5.04 -13.79 -16.85
CA ARG A 291 -5.07 -14.98 -17.74
C ARG A 291 -4.47 -16.20 -17.06
N HIS A 292 -3.37 -16.03 -16.34
CA HIS A 292 -2.74 -17.11 -15.59
C HIS A 292 -3.59 -17.54 -14.40
N LEU A 293 -4.18 -16.59 -13.67
CA LEU A 293 -5.05 -16.87 -12.54
C LEU A 293 -6.28 -17.70 -12.97
N ARG A 294 -6.96 -17.30 -14.05
CA ARG A 294 -8.10 -18.04 -14.63
C ARG A 294 -7.74 -19.45 -15.10
N ARG A 295 -6.48 -19.71 -15.47
CA ARG A 295 -5.99 -21.06 -15.79
C ARG A 295 -5.68 -21.88 -14.53
N LEU A 296 -5.16 -21.24 -13.49
CA LEU A 296 -4.70 -21.91 -12.28
C LEU A 296 -5.85 -22.35 -11.37
N LEU A 297 -6.73 -21.41 -11.00
CA LEU A 297 -7.74 -21.63 -9.96
C LEU A 297 -8.68 -22.83 -10.18
N PRO A 298 -9.11 -23.16 -11.42
CA PRO A 298 -9.95 -24.35 -11.68
C PRO A 298 -9.30 -25.69 -11.28
N HIS A 299 -7.98 -25.73 -11.09
CA HIS A 299 -7.27 -26.94 -10.66
C HIS A 299 -7.20 -27.08 -9.14
N VAL A 300 -7.66 -26.09 -8.38
CA VAL A 300 -7.71 -26.16 -6.91
C VAL A 300 -9.04 -26.78 -6.49
N ARG A 301 -9.00 -28.02 -5.99
CA ARG A 301 -10.19 -28.73 -5.49
C ARG A 301 -10.39 -28.43 -4.00
N THR A 302 -11.45 -27.68 -3.69
CA THR A 302 -11.76 -27.24 -2.33
C THR A 302 -13.26 -27.28 -2.04
N GLN A 303 -13.64 -27.65 -0.82
CA GLN A 303 -15.03 -27.71 -0.37
C GLN A 303 -15.56 -26.35 0.10
N HIS A 304 -14.70 -25.56 0.74
CA HIS A 304 -15.05 -24.27 1.33
C HIS A 304 -14.62 -23.05 0.49
N GLY A 305 -14.06 -23.29 -0.69
CA GLY A 305 -13.78 -22.26 -1.68
C GLY A 305 -12.39 -21.63 -1.58
N LEU A 306 -12.22 -20.54 -2.33
CA LEU A 306 -10.98 -19.81 -2.53
C LEU A 306 -11.11 -18.46 -1.85
N LEU A 307 -10.34 -18.21 -0.79
CA LEU A 307 -10.37 -16.93 -0.07
C LEU A 307 -9.02 -16.24 -0.25
N GLY A 308 -8.99 -14.93 -0.42
CA GLY A 308 -7.77 -14.20 -0.74
C GLY A 308 -7.63 -12.87 -0.02
N VAL A 309 -6.39 -12.43 0.15
CA VAL A 309 -6.05 -11.05 0.55
C VAL A 309 -5.22 -10.37 -0.53
N LEU A 310 -5.16 -9.05 -0.50
CA LEU A 310 -4.30 -8.28 -1.41
C LEU A 310 -2.86 -8.24 -0.90
N GLY A 311 -1.90 -8.36 -1.82
CA GLY A 311 -0.50 -8.09 -1.55
C GLY A 311 -0.08 -6.68 -1.93
N ASN A 312 1.20 -6.35 -1.72
CA ASN A 312 1.71 -5.02 -2.09
C ASN A 312 1.80 -4.81 -3.60
N HIS A 313 1.75 -5.88 -4.40
CA HIS A 313 1.68 -5.82 -5.86
C HIS A 313 0.25 -5.74 -6.40
N ASP A 314 -0.74 -5.99 -5.55
CA ASP A 314 -2.15 -6.01 -5.93
C ASP A 314 -2.83 -4.74 -5.41
N CYS A 315 -3.20 -3.84 -6.29
CA CYS A 315 -3.95 -2.66 -5.86
C CYS A 315 -5.42 -3.01 -5.64
N LEU A 316 -6.11 -2.24 -4.79
CA LEU A 316 -7.50 -2.48 -4.45
C LEU A 316 -8.46 -2.57 -5.66
N GLU A 317 -8.22 -1.80 -6.72
CA GLU A 317 -9.05 -1.83 -7.94
C GLU A 317 -9.01 -3.19 -8.66
N MET A 318 -8.09 -4.08 -8.29
CA MET A 318 -7.96 -5.45 -8.82
C MET A 318 -8.88 -6.45 -8.14
N ALA A 319 -9.40 -6.14 -6.95
CA ALA A 319 -10.22 -7.09 -6.20
C ALA A 319 -11.44 -7.60 -6.99
N PRO A 320 -12.22 -6.76 -7.70
CA PRO A 320 -13.32 -7.25 -8.53
C PRO A 320 -12.89 -8.23 -9.62
N ASP A 321 -11.74 -8.00 -10.26
CA ASP A 321 -11.21 -8.91 -11.29
C ASP A 321 -10.81 -10.28 -10.69
N PHE A 322 -10.31 -10.28 -9.45
CA PHE A 322 -10.00 -11.51 -8.72
C PHE A 322 -11.27 -12.24 -8.28
N GLU A 323 -12.29 -11.51 -7.86
CA GLU A 323 -13.61 -12.05 -7.52
C GLU A 323 -14.28 -12.70 -8.74
N GLU A 324 -14.18 -12.09 -9.92
CA GLU A 324 -14.62 -12.69 -11.18
C GLU A 324 -13.88 -14.00 -11.52
N CYS A 325 -12.67 -14.19 -10.99
CA CYS A 325 -11.92 -15.45 -11.13
C CYS A 325 -12.34 -16.52 -10.09
N GLY A 326 -13.28 -16.20 -9.19
CA GLY A 326 -13.83 -17.11 -8.18
C GLY A 326 -13.22 -16.98 -6.78
N LEU A 327 -12.47 -15.90 -6.51
CA LEU A 327 -11.95 -15.60 -5.17
C LEU A 327 -12.97 -14.86 -4.32
N ILE A 328 -13.02 -15.16 -3.03
CA ILE A 328 -13.66 -14.32 -2.04
C ILE A 328 -12.55 -13.44 -1.45
N MET A 329 -12.52 -12.16 -1.84
CA MET A 329 -11.50 -11.23 -1.39
C MET A 329 -11.85 -10.68 0.00
N LEU A 330 -10.97 -10.91 0.98
CA LEU A 330 -11.11 -10.43 2.34
C LEU A 330 -10.28 -9.15 2.53
N ILE A 331 -10.95 -7.99 2.57
CA ILE A 331 -10.27 -6.69 2.65
C ILE A 331 -10.55 -6.07 4.01
N ASN A 332 -9.83 -6.55 5.02
CA ASN A 332 -10.11 -6.29 6.44
C ASN A 332 -11.49 -6.77 6.84
N GLU A 333 -11.78 -8.00 6.48
CA GLU A 333 -13.05 -8.68 6.68
C GLU A 333 -12.79 -10.07 7.25
N SER A 334 -13.84 -10.70 7.75
CA SER A 334 -13.76 -12.07 8.21
C SER A 334 -14.82 -12.94 7.53
N TRP A 335 -14.49 -14.21 7.37
CA TRP A 335 -15.34 -15.19 6.72
C TRP A 335 -15.44 -16.45 7.60
N PRO A 336 -16.65 -16.83 8.03
CA PRO A 336 -16.85 -18.06 8.80
C PRO A 336 -16.80 -19.29 7.89
N ILE A 337 -16.11 -20.32 8.35
CA ILE A 337 -16.18 -21.66 7.78
C ILE A 337 -16.98 -22.52 8.75
N GLU A 338 -18.08 -23.09 8.28
CA GLU A 338 -18.98 -23.91 9.10
C GLU A 338 -18.86 -25.39 8.73
N ARG A 339 -18.75 -26.26 9.74
CA ARG A 339 -18.74 -27.71 9.57
C ARG A 339 -19.42 -28.36 10.78
N ASN A 340 -20.40 -29.23 10.54
CA ASN A 340 -21.15 -29.95 11.58
C ASN A 340 -21.68 -29.06 12.73
N GLY A 341 -22.06 -27.81 12.43
CA GLY A 341 -22.57 -26.85 13.42
C GLY A 341 -21.50 -26.09 14.20
N GLU A 342 -20.21 -26.40 14.03
CA GLU A 342 -19.09 -25.64 14.60
C GLU A 342 -18.49 -24.71 13.55
N ARG A 343 -17.73 -23.69 14.00
CA ARG A 343 -17.14 -22.68 13.12
C ARG A 343 -15.69 -22.36 13.45
N ILE A 344 -14.91 -22.11 12.40
CA ILE A 344 -13.65 -21.36 12.48
C ILE A 344 -13.77 -20.09 11.63
N TRP A 345 -12.92 -19.10 11.88
CA TRP A 345 -12.95 -17.82 11.16
C TRP A 345 -11.66 -17.59 10.40
N ILE A 346 -11.78 -17.23 9.13
CA ILE A 346 -10.67 -16.69 8.34
C ILE A 346 -10.77 -15.18 8.41
N VAL A 347 -9.73 -14.52 8.93
CA VAL A 347 -9.70 -13.07 9.09
C VAL A 347 -8.64 -12.52 8.15
N GLY A 348 -9.07 -11.87 7.07
CA GLY A 348 -8.18 -11.33 6.04
C GLY A 348 -8.02 -9.82 6.17
N VAL A 349 -6.79 -9.33 6.10
CA VAL A 349 -6.49 -7.88 6.11
C VAL A 349 -5.91 -7.39 4.79
N ASP A 350 -6.15 -6.11 4.50
CA ASP A 350 -5.56 -5.39 3.37
C ASP A 350 -4.04 -5.23 3.56
N ASP A 351 -3.31 -4.77 2.54
CA ASP A 351 -1.84 -4.80 2.52
C ASP A 351 -1.22 -3.99 3.68
N PRO A 352 -0.48 -4.65 4.59
CA PRO A 352 0.19 -3.98 5.70
C PRO A 352 1.50 -3.28 5.28
N HIS A 353 2.11 -3.66 4.15
CA HIS A 353 3.50 -3.29 3.84
C HIS A 353 3.62 -1.99 3.04
N PHE A 354 3.04 -1.97 1.84
CA PHE A 354 3.16 -0.87 0.90
C PHE A 354 2.03 0.12 1.10
N TYR A 355 0.77 -0.28 0.92
CA TYR A 355 -0.40 0.59 1.10
C TYR A 355 -0.64 0.94 2.57
N LYS A 356 -0.32 0.01 3.49
CA LYS A 356 -0.49 0.16 4.95
C LYS A 356 -1.96 0.35 5.34
N MET A 357 -2.81 -0.48 4.75
CA MET A 357 -4.27 -0.43 4.90
C MET A 357 -4.83 -1.57 5.74
N ALA A 358 -3.96 -2.46 6.22
CA ALA A 358 -4.32 -3.48 7.20
C ALA A 358 -4.95 -2.86 8.46
N ASP A 359 -6.03 -3.47 8.92
CA ASP A 359 -6.78 -3.07 10.11
C ASP A 359 -7.44 -4.31 10.70
N ALA A 360 -6.76 -4.86 11.70
CA ALA A 360 -7.19 -6.06 12.38
C ALA A 360 -8.49 -5.82 13.17
N GLU A 361 -8.66 -4.66 13.80
CA GLU A 361 -9.84 -4.35 14.61
C GLU A 361 -11.13 -4.40 13.76
N GLN A 362 -11.10 -3.80 12.56
CA GLN A 362 -12.20 -3.89 11.61
C GLN A 362 -12.43 -5.33 11.14
N ALA A 363 -11.36 -6.08 10.83
CA ALA A 363 -11.48 -7.45 10.33
C ALA A 363 -12.06 -8.41 11.38
N PHE A 364 -11.78 -8.16 12.66
CA PHE A 364 -12.28 -8.94 13.80
C PHE A 364 -13.65 -8.51 14.31
N ARG A 365 -14.26 -7.45 13.77
CA ARG A 365 -15.51 -6.86 14.29
C ARG A 365 -16.61 -7.90 14.55
N ASP A 366 -16.80 -8.83 13.62
CA ASP A 366 -17.88 -9.83 13.66
C ASP A 366 -17.41 -11.20 14.18
N VAL A 367 -16.14 -11.31 14.59
CA VAL A 367 -15.55 -12.56 15.11
C VAL A 367 -15.82 -12.65 16.61
N PRO A 368 -16.46 -13.73 17.11
CA PRO A 368 -16.65 -13.92 18.54
C PRO A 368 -15.31 -14.02 19.28
N ALA A 369 -15.21 -13.41 20.46
CA ALA A 369 -13.94 -13.25 21.19
C ALA A 369 -13.17 -14.54 21.51
N GLN A 370 -13.85 -15.70 21.56
CA GLN A 370 -13.25 -17.01 21.84
C GLN A 370 -13.27 -17.96 20.63
N ALA A 371 -13.69 -17.48 19.46
CA ALA A 371 -13.73 -18.31 18.27
C ALA A 371 -12.32 -18.62 17.75
N PHE A 372 -12.13 -19.82 17.23
CA PHE A 372 -10.87 -20.18 16.58
C PHE A 372 -10.71 -19.36 15.29
N SER A 373 -9.62 -18.60 15.17
CA SER A 373 -9.38 -17.70 14.05
C SER A 373 -8.00 -17.88 13.41
N ILE A 374 -8.00 -17.83 12.08
CA ILE A 374 -6.81 -17.85 11.23
C ILE A 374 -6.68 -16.47 10.60
N PHE A 375 -5.63 -15.75 10.97
CA PHE A 375 -5.31 -14.44 10.44
C PHE A 375 -4.50 -14.59 9.15
N LEU A 376 -5.04 -14.09 8.05
CA LEU A 376 -4.42 -14.08 6.74
C LEU A 376 -4.01 -12.64 6.40
N ALA A 377 -2.71 -12.44 6.19
CA ALA A 377 -2.16 -11.16 5.74
C ALA A 377 -1.08 -11.44 4.72
N HIS A 378 -0.84 -10.50 3.81
CA HIS A 378 0.22 -10.71 2.82
C HIS A 378 1.62 -10.73 3.48
N SER A 379 1.89 -9.84 4.44
CA SER A 379 3.19 -9.73 5.10
C SER A 379 3.12 -9.98 6.61
N PRO A 380 4.25 -10.27 7.28
CA PRO A 380 4.29 -10.49 8.73
C PRO A 380 4.25 -9.19 9.57
N GLU A 381 4.07 -8.01 8.96
CA GLU A 381 4.22 -6.73 9.67
C GLU A 381 3.14 -6.46 10.73
N THR A 382 1.97 -7.11 10.64
CA THR A 382 0.82 -6.92 11.54
C THR A 382 0.67 -8.04 12.59
N TYR A 383 1.74 -8.79 12.86
CA TYR A 383 1.72 -9.91 13.80
C TYR A 383 1.35 -9.50 15.25
N LYS A 384 1.62 -8.25 15.65
CA LYS A 384 1.28 -7.77 17.00
C LYS A 384 -0.21 -7.46 17.10
N GLU A 385 -0.75 -6.80 16.10
CA GLU A 385 -2.15 -6.44 15.98
C GLU A 385 -3.03 -7.70 15.90
N ALA A 386 -2.60 -8.72 15.14
CA ALA A 386 -3.27 -10.02 15.10
C ALA A 386 -3.26 -10.73 16.46
N ALA A 387 -2.13 -10.69 17.19
CA ALA A 387 -2.05 -11.26 18.53
C ALA A 387 -2.90 -10.50 19.56
N GLN A 388 -3.01 -9.17 19.44
CA GLN A 388 -3.91 -8.35 20.28
C GLN A 388 -5.38 -8.72 20.08
N CYS A 389 -5.74 -9.18 18.87
CA CYS A 389 -7.08 -9.70 18.56
C CYS A 389 -7.25 -11.19 18.91
N ASN A 390 -6.27 -11.81 19.58
CA ASN A 390 -6.27 -13.24 19.96
C ASN A 390 -6.35 -14.23 18.79
N ALA A 391 -5.77 -13.90 17.63
CA ALA A 391 -5.66 -14.85 16.54
C ALA A 391 -4.90 -16.13 16.95
N ASN A 392 -5.35 -17.30 16.49
CA ASN A 392 -4.70 -18.58 16.83
C ASN A 392 -3.55 -18.91 15.87
N LEU A 393 -3.76 -18.68 14.57
CA LEU A 393 -2.81 -18.98 13.51
C LEU A 393 -2.64 -17.78 12.58
N TYR A 394 -1.41 -17.33 12.36
CA TYR A 394 -1.06 -16.27 11.41
C TYR A 394 -0.43 -16.88 10.16
N LEU A 395 -0.97 -16.59 8.98
CA LEU A 395 -0.46 -17.07 7.70
C LEU A 395 -0.12 -15.87 6.81
N CYS A 396 1.10 -15.86 6.26
CA CYS A 396 1.55 -14.82 5.32
C CYS A 396 2.63 -15.30 4.37
N GLY A 397 3.02 -14.42 3.44
CA GLY A 397 4.12 -14.58 2.50
C GLY A 397 5.06 -13.37 2.51
N HIS A 398 5.15 -12.66 1.38
CA HIS A 398 5.83 -11.37 1.14
C HIS A 398 7.36 -11.40 1.17
N THR A 399 7.94 -12.16 2.10
CA THR A 399 9.38 -12.18 2.33
C THR A 399 10.15 -13.00 1.30
N HIS A 400 9.45 -13.85 0.55
CA HIS A 400 9.99 -14.86 -0.36
C HIS A 400 11.02 -15.82 0.25
N GLY A 401 11.12 -15.88 1.58
CA GLY A 401 12.26 -16.49 2.28
C GLY A 401 13.61 -15.87 1.90
N GLY A 402 13.61 -14.64 1.39
CA GLY A 402 14.76 -13.91 0.87
C GLY A 402 15.10 -14.20 -0.60
N GLN A 403 14.47 -15.20 -1.23
CA GLN A 403 14.60 -15.59 -2.65
C GLN A 403 16.00 -16.08 -3.10
N ILE A 404 17.06 -15.41 -2.66
CA ILE A 404 18.46 -15.70 -2.90
C ILE A 404 19.14 -15.83 -1.54
N CYS A 405 19.33 -17.08 -1.10
CA CYS A 405 20.04 -17.41 0.13
C CYS A 405 21.46 -17.91 -0.17
N LEU A 406 22.39 -17.63 0.74
CA LEU A 406 23.72 -18.25 0.69
C LEU A 406 23.63 -19.74 1.06
N PRO A 407 24.59 -20.58 0.63
CA PRO A 407 24.66 -21.97 1.05
C PRO A 407 24.69 -22.11 2.58
N GLY A 408 24.05 -23.17 3.10
CA GLY A 408 23.65 -23.36 4.50
C GLY A 408 24.76 -23.44 5.57
N ASN A 409 25.99 -23.09 5.23
CA ASN A 409 27.15 -23.00 6.13
C ASN A 409 27.70 -21.58 6.29
N ILE A 410 27.20 -20.58 5.57
CA ILE A 410 27.76 -19.20 5.60
C ILE A 410 26.90 -18.26 6.45
N ILE A 411 25.58 -18.19 6.20
CA ILE A 411 24.62 -17.40 6.99
C ILE A 411 23.31 -18.20 7.05
N GLN A 412 22.76 -18.41 8.25
CA GLN A 412 21.43 -19.01 8.41
C GLN A 412 20.35 -17.94 8.20
N GLY A 413 19.53 -18.13 7.16
CA GLY A 413 18.36 -17.31 6.85
C GLY A 413 18.57 -16.23 5.77
N PRO A 414 17.51 -15.46 5.46
CA PRO A 414 17.48 -14.52 4.33
C PRO A 414 18.43 -13.33 4.52
N LEU A 415 19.25 -13.01 3.51
CA LEU A 415 20.10 -11.80 3.56
C LEU A 415 19.25 -10.52 3.62
N LEU A 416 18.25 -10.46 2.73
CA LEU A 416 17.27 -9.39 2.63
C LEU A 416 15.90 -10.02 2.79
N THR A 417 15.05 -9.40 3.61
CA THR A 417 13.67 -9.87 3.84
C THR A 417 12.64 -8.95 3.19
N ASN A 418 13.04 -7.74 2.81
CA ASN A 418 12.16 -6.66 2.33
C ASN A 418 10.94 -6.37 3.25
N SER A 419 11.02 -6.74 4.53
CA SER A 419 9.97 -6.52 5.51
C SER A 419 10.51 -5.72 6.70
N ARG A 420 9.66 -4.89 7.31
CA ARG A 420 9.95 -4.20 8.58
C ARG A 420 9.74 -5.08 9.81
N ALA A 421 9.14 -6.25 9.64
CA ALA A 421 8.93 -7.20 10.72
C ALA A 421 10.28 -7.78 11.20
N PRO A 422 10.36 -8.23 12.46
CA PRO A 422 11.57 -8.88 12.97
C PRO A 422 11.96 -10.12 12.16
N ARG A 423 13.26 -10.40 12.06
CA ARG A 423 13.78 -11.53 11.25
C ARG A 423 13.24 -12.91 11.63
N PHE A 424 12.74 -13.11 12.85
CA PHE A 424 12.16 -14.40 13.27
C PHE A 424 10.85 -14.72 12.54
N THR A 425 10.16 -13.73 11.97
CA THR A 425 8.96 -13.92 11.15
C THR A 425 9.28 -14.01 9.66
N ALA A 426 10.56 -14.10 9.28
CA ALA A 426 10.96 -13.94 7.88
C ALA A 426 10.76 -15.17 7.01
N SER A 427 10.59 -16.37 7.58
CA SER A 427 10.31 -17.61 6.84
C SER A 427 9.99 -18.73 7.82
N GLY A 428 9.14 -19.66 7.42
CA GLY A 428 8.84 -20.87 8.17
C GLY A 428 7.96 -20.64 9.39
N ASN A 429 8.01 -21.59 10.33
CA ASN A 429 7.19 -21.56 11.54
C ASN A 429 7.77 -20.57 12.55
N TRP A 430 6.90 -19.80 13.18
CA TRP A 430 7.25 -18.91 14.28
C TRP A 430 6.11 -18.86 15.31
N GLN A 431 6.37 -18.23 16.45
CA GLN A 431 5.38 -18.05 17.50
C GLN A 431 5.55 -16.68 18.13
N TYR A 432 4.43 -16.03 18.43
CA TYR A 432 4.39 -14.80 19.20
C TYR A 432 3.26 -14.87 20.22
N GLN A 433 3.62 -14.81 21.51
CA GLN A 433 2.69 -15.10 22.60
C GLN A 433 2.04 -16.50 22.40
N GLN A 434 0.71 -16.60 22.42
CA GLN A 434 -0.03 -17.85 22.17
C GLN A 434 -0.30 -18.11 20.68
N MET A 435 -0.11 -17.11 19.82
CA MET A 435 -0.37 -17.20 18.39
C MET A 435 0.78 -17.93 17.69
N LYS A 436 0.44 -18.97 16.93
CA LYS A 436 1.38 -19.63 16.01
C LYS A 436 1.38 -18.89 14.69
N GLY A 437 2.51 -18.88 14.01
CA GLY A 437 2.64 -18.20 12.72
C GLY A 437 3.41 -19.02 11.71
N TYR A 438 3.12 -18.76 10.44
CA TYR A 438 3.82 -19.31 9.30
C TYR A 438 4.04 -18.23 8.24
N THR A 439 5.29 -18.06 7.85
CA THR A 439 5.66 -17.20 6.71
C THR A 439 6.11 -18.10 5.57
N SER A 440 5.31 -18.16 4.52
CA SER A 440 5.64 -18.94 3.34
C SER A 440 6.78 -18.28 2.55
N ARG A 441 7.58 -19.12 1.87
CA ARG A 441 8.58 -18.66 0.90
C ARG A 441 7.96 -18.17 -0.41
N GLY A 442 6.66 -18.36 -0.61
CA GLY A 442 5.96 -17.98 -1.82
C GLY A 442 6.26 -18.88 -3.02
N ALA A 443 5.34 -18.92 -3.97
CA ALA A 443 5.45 -19.77 -5.16
C ALA A 443 6.30 -19.10 -6.26
N GLY A 444 5.98 -17.85 -6.60
CA GLY A 444 6.65 -17.08 -7.65
C GLY A 444 7.94 -16.42 -7.16
N SER A 445 8.43 -15.45 -7.92
CA SER A 445 9.62 -14.65 -7.58
C SER A 445 9.30 -13.18 -7.77
N SER A 446 9.82 -12.30 -6.92
CA SER A 446 9.63 -10.85 -7.01
C SER A 446 10.88 -10.15 -7.54
N SER A 447 10.69 -9.01 -8.21
CA SER A 447 11.71 -8.21 -8.91
C SER A 447 12.47 -8.93 -10.04
N ILE A 448 13.29 -9.91 -9.69
CA ILE A 448 14.07 -10.75 -10.61
C ILE A 448 13.57 -12.20 -10.52
N PRO A 449 13.30 -12.88 -11.64
CA PRO A 449 12.70 -14.22 -11.64
C PRO A 449 13.75 -15.31 -11.39
N LEU A 450 14.52 -15.19 -10.31
CA LEU A 450 15.65 -16.05 -9.95
C LEU A 450 15.53 -16.52 -8.51
N ARG A 451 15.75 -17.82 -8.24
CA ARG A 451 15.86 -18.38 -6.89
C ARG A 451 17.15 -19.17 -6.68
N PHE A 452 17.77 -19.01 -5.51
CA PHE A 452 18.96 -19.78 -5.11
C PHE A 452 18.88 -20.17 -3.63
N ASN A 453 19.07 -21.47 -3.34
CA ASN A 453 19.00 -22.05 -1.98
C ASN A 453 17.72 -21.70 -1.21
N CYS A 454 16.66 -21.31 -1.92
CA CYS A 454 15.36 -20.96 -1.38
C CYS A 454 14.30 -21.27 -2.45
N PRO A 455 14.05 -22.57 -2.73
CA PRO A 455 13.02 -22.95 -3.70
C PRO A 455 11.67 -22.36 -3.30
N GLY A 456 10.84 -22.08 -4.31
CA GLY A 456 9.47 -21.63 -4.08
C GLY A 456 8.65 -22.75 -3.48
N GLU A 457 7.52 -22.42 -2.88
CA GLU A 457 6.65 -23.43 -2.25
C GLU A 457 5.16 -23.15 -2.46
N ILE A 458 4.40 -24.24 -2.45
CA ILE A 458 2.99 -24.25 -2.07
C ILE A 458 2.88 -24.99 -0.74
N THR A 459 2.06 -24.49 0.18
CA THR A 459 2.03 -25.05 1.55
C THR A 459 0.71 -25.76 1.81
N LEU A 460 0.77 -27.05 2.11
CA LEU A 460 -0.35 -27.82 2.62
C LEU A 460 -0.31 -27.84 4.14
N ILE A 461 -1.27 -27.16 4.75
CA ILE A 461 -1.40 -27.01 6.19
C ILE A 461 -2.49 -27.97 6.69
N THR A 462 -2.24 -28.68 7.78
CA THR A 462 -3.21 -29.53 8.47
C THR A 462 -3.39 -29.03 9.89
N LEU A 463 -4.63 -28.70 10.24
CA LEU A 463 -5.02 -28.35 11.61
C LEU A 463 -5.35 -29.64 12.36
N VAL A 464 -4.87 -29.76 13.59
CA VAL A 464 -5.10 -30.94 14.43
C VAL A 464 -5.62 -30.49 15.78
N LYS A 465 -6.67 -31.15 16.27
CA LYS A 465 -7.19 -30.92 17.62
C LYS A 465 -6.22 -31.50 18.65
N GLY A 466 -5.85 -30.68 19.63
CA GLY A 466 -5.11 -31.11 20.82
C GLY A 466 -3.73 -30.47 20.98
N GLU A 467 -2.95 -31.02 21.92
CA GLU A 467 -1.60 -30.55 22.21
C GLU A 467 -0.56 -31.27 21.32
N PHE A 468 0.49 -30.54 20.94
CA PHE A 468 1.59 -31.12 20.17
C PHE A 468 2.32 -32.15 21.03
N LYS A 469 2.05 -33.44 20.83
CA LYS A 469 2.91 -34.51 21.35
C LYS A 469 4.14 -34.58 20.45
N SER A 470 5.27 -34.04 20.90
CA SER A 470 6.55 -34.30 20.21
C SER A 470 6.69 -35.80 19.97
N PRO A 471 7.10 -36.25 18.77
CA PRO A 471 7.42 -37.66 18.57
C PRO A 471 8.48 -38.04 19.60
N LYS A 472 8.17 -39.01 20.46
CA LYS A 472 9.17 -39.62 21.34
C LYS A 472 10.22 -40.23 20.42
N ILE A 473 11.37 -39.57 20.31
CA ILE A 473 12.55 -40.18 19.72
C ILE A 473 12.88 -41.37 20.65
N PRO A 474 12.87 -42.62 20.15
CA PRO A 474 13.36 -43.72 20.96
C PRO A 474 14.83 -43.42 21.24
N LEU A 475 15.18 -43.27 22.52
CA LEU A 475 16.57 -43.38 22.93
C LEU A 475 16.98 -44.80 22.60
N SER A 476 17.80 -44.97 21.57
CA SER A 476 18.51 -46.23 21.33
C SER A 476 19.42 -46.48 22.53
N GLU A 477 19.21 -47.61 23.21
CA GLU A 477 20.15 -48.18 24.18
C GLU A 477 21.48 -48.57 23.53
#